data_AF-A0A3P3ZJ54-F1
#
_entry.id   AF-A0A3P3ZJ54-F1
#
_cell.length_a   1.000
_cell.length_b   1.000
_cell.length_c   1.000
_cell.angle_alpha   90.00
_cell.angle_beta   90.00
_cell.angle_gamma   90.00
#
_symmetry.space_group_name_H-M   'P 1'
#
loop_
_entity.id
_entity.type
_entity.pdbx_description
1 polymer ?
#
loop_
_entity_poly.entity_id
_entity_poly.type
_entity_poly.pdbx_seq_one_letter_code
_entity_poly.pdbx_strand_id
1 'polypeptide(L)'
;MLRLTGTSWYYRATAELDRLRGMLRGRARLERKVGLKRITFLMRTQTRYRVEYKAHWERAIVRKNVDSAAHEHGSGWQHLRNDLARQNLMLLPRTQQQLAQYEPLAFRAVMELCASRVAPPPPPMTAQVPEEAYATRPEDPLVAHPAARRQLKEAVERMLCAGRSEVLQREGPRTTLTWMDAWKEYDVGATTPK
;
A
#
# COMPACT_ATOMS: atom_id res chain seq x y z
N MET A 1 -53.64 -14.78 -6.65
CA MET A 1 -53.13 -15.53 -7.81
C MET A 1 -51.64 -15.24 -7.97
N LEU A 2 -50.78 -16.04 -7.35
CA LEU A 2 -49.33 -15.98 -7.53
C LEU A 2 -48.97 -16.91 -8.70
N ARG A 3 -49.01 -16.41 -9.93
CA ARG A 3 -48.52 -17.12 -11.11
C ARG A 3 -47.64 -16.15 -11.89
N LEU A 4 -46.32 -16.39 -11.85
CA LEU A 4 -45.29 -16.06 -12.86
C LEU A 4 -43.91 -15.95 -12.20
N THR A 5 -43.47 -16.95 -11.42
CA THR A 5 -42.03 -17.20 -11.29
C THR A 5 -41.60 -18.01 -12.50
N GLY A 6 -41.47 -17.32 -13.64
CA GLY A 6 -40.92 -17.91 -14.85
C GLY A 6 -39.51 -18.41 -14.57
N THR A 7 -39.33 -19.72 -14.70
CA THR A 7 -38.08 -20.46 -14.72
C THR A 7 -36.93 -19.70 -15.39
N SER A 8 -36.06 -19.04 -14.62
CA SER A 8 -34.75 -18.57 -15.10
C SER A 8 -33.64 -19.54 -14.69
N TRP A 9 -33.87 -20.84 -14.82
CA TRP A 9 -32.79 -21.83 -14.64
C TRP A 9 -31.75 -21.75 -15.76
N TYR A 10 -31.97 -20.89 -16.77
CA TYR A 10 -31.08 -20.73 -17.90
C TYR A 10 -31.07 -19.29 -18.46
N TYR A 11 -30.52 -18.36 -17.69
CA TYR A 11 -30.29 -16.98 -18.13
C TYR A 11 -29.17 -16.92 -19.17
N ARG A 12 -29.41 -16.25 -20.32
CA ARG A 12 -28.47 -16.17 -21.45
C ARG A 12 -28.06 -14.73 -21.84
N ALA A 13 -28.30 -13.73 -21.00
CA ALA A 13 -27.93 -12.33 -21.23
C ALA A 13 -28.24 -11.84 -22.67
N THR A 14 -29.38 -12.27 -23.22
CA THR A 14 -29.63 -12.17 -24.67
C THR A 14 -29.82 -10.72 -25.11
N ALA A 15 -30.38 -9.86 -24.25
CA ALA A 15 -30.61 -8.46 -24.60
C ALA A 15 -29.29 -7.67 -24.61
N GLU A 16 -28.41 -7.97 -23.66
CA GLU A 16 -27.09 -7.35 -23.52
C GLU A 16 -26.16 -7.76 -24.66
N LEU A 17 -26.12 -9.06 -24.99
CA LEU A 17 -25.26 -9.59 -26.04
C LEU A 17 -25.73 -9.15 -27.44
N ASP A 18 -27.03 -8.91 -27.66
CA ASP A 18 -27.55 -8.43 -28.95
C ASP A 18 -27.06 -7.01 -29.25
N ARG A 19 -26.86 -6.16 -28.22
CA ARG A 19 -26.27 -4.81 -28.37
C ARG A 19 -24.84 -4.88 -28.91
N LEU A 20 -24.09 -5.92 -28.56
CA LEU A 20 -22.70 -6.10 -28.97
C LEU A 20 -22.54 -6.74 -30.37
N ARG A 21 -23.63 -7.17 -31.03
CA ARG A 21 -23.57 -7.79 -32.37
C ARG A 21 -22.99 -6.88 -33.45
N GLY A 22 -23.10 -5.56 -33.29
CA GLY A 22 -22.51 -4.59 -34.21
C GLY A 22 -20.99 -4.71 -34.35
N MET A 23 -20.31 -5.27 -33.35
CA MET A 23 -18.85 -5.51 -33.36
C MET A 23 -18.43 -6.76 -34.15
N LEU A 24 -19.38 -7.64 -34.49
CA LEU A 24 -19.10 -8.84 -35.26
C LEU A 24 -19.04 -8.54 -36.76
N ARG A 25 -18.56 -9.51 -37.55
CA ARG A 25 -18.49 -9.43 -39.01
C ARG A 25 -19.26 -10.58 -39.67
N GLY A 26 -19.70 -10.36 -40.90
CA GLY A 26 -20.40 -11.36 -41.72
C GLY A 26 -21.70 -11.88 -41.10
N ARG A 27 -21.97 -13.17 -41.28
CA ARG A 27 -23.22 -13.84 -40.82
C ARG A 27 -23.52 -13.63 -39.34
N ALA A 28 -22.48 -13.57 -38.48
CA ALA A 28 -22.67 -13.39 -37.05
C ALA A 28 -23.19 -11.98 -36.68
N ARG A 29 -22.96 -10.96 -37.52
CA ARG A 29 -23.55 -9.63 -37.37
C ARG A 29 -25.01 -9.62 -37.84
N LEU A 30 -25.29 -10.26 -38.97
CA LEU A 30 -26.62 -10.25 -39.61
C LEU A 30 -27.63 -11.13 -38.87
N GLU A 31 -27.26 -12.36 -38.51
CA GLU A 31 -28.13 -13.34 -37.87
C GLU A 31 -28.03 -13.30 -36.34
N ARG A 32 -29.16 -13.00 -35.68
CA ARG A 32 -29.25 -12.91 -34.21
C ARG A 32 -28.74 -14.15 -33.50
N LYS A 33 -29.22 -15.34 -33.90
CA LYS A 33 -28.88 -16.61 -33.26
C LYS A 33 -27.38 -16.94 -33.35
N VAL A 34 -26.76 -16.68 -34.51
CA VAL A 34 -25.33 -16.92 -34.75
C VAL A 34 -24.48 -15.93 -33.97
N GLY A 35 -24.87 -14.64 -33.98
CA GLY A 35 -24.21 -13.60 -33.21
C GLY A 35 -24.20 -13.86 -31.72
N LEU A 36 -25.36 -14.17 -31.13
CA LEU A 36 -25.47 -14.45 -29.69
C LEU A 36 -24.61 -15.65 -29.26
N LYS A 37 -24.62 -16.75 -30.03
CA LYS A 37 -23.75 -17.91 -29.75
C LYS A 37 -22.28 -17.54 -29.78
N ARG A 38 -21.86 -16.75 -30.78
CA ARG A 38 -20.46 -16.32 -30.94
C ARG A 38 -20.02 -15.39 -29.80
N ILE A 39 -20.82 -14.41 -29.42
CA ILE A 39 -20.45 -13.48 -28.34
C ILE A 39 -20.45 -14.21 -27.00
N THR A 40 -21.42 -15.11 -26.74
CA THR A 40 -21.40 -15.94 -25.52
C THR A 40 -20.11 -16.75 -25.43
N PHE A 41 -19.69 -17.36 -26.54
CA PHE A 41 -18.42 -18.08 -26.61
C PHE A 41 -17.22 -17.17 -26.35
N LEU A 42 -17.16 -16.01 -27.00
CA LEU A 42 -16.08 -15.02 -26.81
C LEU A 42 -16.01 -14.50 -25.38
N MET A 43 -17.15 -14.16 -24.77
CA MET A 43 -17.19 -13.67 -23.39
C MET A 43 -16.72 -14.75 -22.41
N ARG A 44 -17.10 -16.01 -22.64
CA ARG A 44 -16.61 -17.15 -21.84
C ARG A 44 -15.10 -17.33 -21.99
N THR A 45 -14.57 -17.31 -23.22
CA THR A 45 -13.13 -17.50 -23.44
C THR A 45 -12.29 -16.31 -22.97
N GLN A 46 -12.79 -15.08 -23.13
CA GLN A 46 -12.13 -13.88 -22.61
C GLN A 46 -12.13 -13.84 -21.08
N THR A 47 -13.22 -14.28 -20.44
CA THR A 47 -13.26 -14.41 -18.98
C THR A 47 -12.25 -15.45 -18.51
N ARG A 48 -12.18 -16.61 -19.16
CA ARG A 48 -11.15 -17.63 -18.87
C ARG A 48 -9.75 -17.06 -19.04
N TYR A 49 -9.46 -16.42 -20.18
CA TYR A 49 -8.16 -15.79 -20.43
C TYR A 49 -7.79 -14.76 -19.35
N ARG A 50 -8.72 -13.86 -18.99
CA ARG A 50 -8.50 -12.82 -18.00
C ARG A 50 -8.19 -13.38 -16.61
N VAL A 51 -8.88 -14.45 -16.21
CA VAL A 51 -8.74 -15.05 -14.87
C VAL A 51 -7.51 -15.94 -14.79
N GLU A 52 -7.26 -16.77 -15.80
CA GLU A 52 -6.26 -17.85 -15.71
C GLU A 52 -4.92 -17.48 -16.36
N TYR A 53 -4.89 -16.67 -17.41
CA TYR A 53 -3.68 -16.53 -18.25
C TYR A 53 -3.12 -15.10 -18.30
N LYS A 54 -3.99 -14.09 -18.33
CA LYS A 54 -3.60 -12.68 -18.53
C LYS A 54 -2.55 -12.23 -17.52
N ALA A 55 -2.79 -12.49 -16.23
CA ALA A 55 -1.86 -12.10 -15.16
C ALA A 55 -0.51 -12.82 -15.23
N HIS A 56 -0.45 -14.04 -15.78
CA HIS A 56 0.82 -14.75 -15.98
C HIS A 56 1.63 -14.10 -17.10
N TRP A 57 0.98 -13.80 -18.22
CA TRP A 57 1.63 -13.14 -19.35
C TRP A 57 2.10 -11.73 -19.00
N GLU A 58 1.24 -10.91 -18.40
CA GLU A 58 1.59 -9.54 -18.01
C GLU A 58 2.78 -9.51 -17.06
N ARG A 59 2.80 -10.36 -16.03
CA ARG A 59 3.94 -10.46 -15.10
C ARG A 59 5.21 -10.98 -15.78
N ALA A 60 5.09 -11.88 -16.77
CA ALA A 60 6.25 -12.38 -17.52
C ALA A 60 6.88 -11.28 -18.38
N ILE A 61 6.06 -10.46 -19.05
CA ILE A 61 6.55 -9.31 -19.84
C ILE A 61 7.21 -8.28 -18.92
N VAL A 62 6.56 -7.90 -17.82
CA VAL A 62 7.14 -6.96 -16.83
C VAL A 62 8.48 -7.49 -16.32
N ARG A 63 8.54 -8.77 -15.94
CA ARG A 63 9.77 -9.41 -15.47
C ARG A 63 10.87 -9.34 -16.53
N LYS A 64 10.55 -9.65 -17.80
CA LYS A 64 11.58 -9.65 -18.84
C LYS A 64 12.10 -8.25 -19.14
N ASN A 65 11.24 -7.23 -19.10
CA ASN A 65 11.67 -5.85 -19.28
C ASN A 65 12.60 -5.38 -18.17
N VAL A 66 12.29 -5.71 -16.91
CA VAL A 66 13.18 -5.39 -15.78
C VAL A 66 14.47 -6.20 -15.84
N ASP A 67 14.39 -7.48 -16.23
CA ASP A 67 15.58 -8.33 -16.43
C ASP A 67 16.54 -7.75 -17.48
N SER A 68 16.00 -7.30 -18.62
CA SER A 68 16.79 -6.63 -19.65
C SER A 68 17.44 -5.35 -19.14
N ALA A 69 16.69 -4.49 -18.44
CA ALA A 69 17.23 -3.27 -17.85
C ALA A 69 18.29 -3.55 -16.78
N ALA A 70 18.10 -4.58 -15.96
CA ALA A 70 19.09 -4.99 -14.97
C ALA A 70 20.38 -5.50 -15.64
N HIS A 71 20.25 -6.15 -16.80
CA HIS A 71 21.39 -6.63 -17.59
C HIS A 71 22.21 -5.49 -18.20
N GLU A 72 21.57 -4.40 -18.63
CA GLU A 72 22.25 -3.17 -19.06
C GLU A 72 23.13 -2.56 -17.96
N HIS A 73 22.83 -2.85 -16.69
CA HIS A 73 23.61 -2.45 -15.52
C HIS A 73 24.50 -3.57 -14.95
N GLY A 74 24.70 -4.67 -15.68
CA GLY A 74 25.62 -5.74 -15.28
C GLY A 74 25.07 -6.76 -14.26
N SER A 75 23.74 -6.78 -14.06
CA SER A 75 23.07 -7.72 -13.16
C SER A 75 22.03 -8.57 -13.89
N GLY A 76 21.10 -9.17 -13.16
CA GLY A 76 19.95 -9.91 -13.70
C GLY A 76 18.79 -9.95 -12.70
N TRP A 77 17.62 -10.34 -13.18
CA TRP A 77 16.38 -10.32 -12.37
C TRP A 77 16.48 -11.10 -11.05
N GLN A 78 17.17 -12.24 -11.04
CA GLN A 78 17.27 -13.10 -9.86
C GLN A 78 18.03 -12.41 -8.71
N HIS A 79 19.20 -11.83 -9.02
CA HIS A 79 20.02 -11.10 -8.05
C HIS A 79 19.30 -9.84 -7.58
N LEU A 80 18.81 -9.03 -8.52
CA LEU A 80 18.07 -7.80 -8.22
C LEU A 80 16.88 -8.08 -7.27
N ARG A 81 16.09 -9.12 -7.55
CA ARG A 81 14.92 -9.43 -6.71
C ARG A 81 15.32 -9.81 -5.29
N ASN A 82 16.40 -10.58 -5.13
CA ASN A 82 16.88 -11.00 -3.82
C ASN A 82 17.48 -9.81 -3.06
N ASP A 83 18.23 -8.96 -3.73
CA ASP A 83 18.86 -7.78 -3.11
C ASP A 83 17.83 -6.72 -2.73
N LEU A 84 16.79 -6.51 -3.55
CA LEU A 84 15.66 -5.65 -3.18
C LEU A 84 14.95 -6.15 -1.92
N ALA A 85 14.74 -7.46 -1.81
CA ALA A 85 14.15 -8.06 -0.61
C ALA A 85 15.08 -7.92 0.60
N ARG A 86 16.39 -8.12 0.42
CA ARG A 86 17.40 -7.93 1.46
C ARG A 86 17.44 -6.50 1.97
N GLN A 87 17.40 -5.51 1.07
CA GLN A 87 17.40 -4.08 1.41
C GLN A 87 16.02 -3.58 1.88
N ASN A 88 15.02 -4.46 2.00
CA ASN A 88 13.64 -4.13 2.37
C ASN A 88 13.01 -3.04 1.46
N LEU A 89 13.36 -3.03 0.18
CA LEU A 89 12.77 -2.11 -0.80
C LEU A 89 11.49 -2.71 -1.37
N MET A 90 10.35 -2.15 -0.97
CA MET A 90 9.02 -2.58 -1.42
C MET A 90 8.64 -1.98 -2.79
N LEU A 91 9.47 -2.21 -3.80
CA LEU A 91 9.16 -1.81 -5.18
C LEU A 91 8.51 -2.99 -5.92
N LEU A 92 7.26 -2.83 -6.33
CA LEU A 92 6.58 -3.84 -7.15
C LEU A 92 7.23 -3.94 -8.54
N PRO A 93 7.19 -5.10 -9.22
CA PRO A 93 7.80 -5.28 -10.54
C PRO A 93 7.32 -4.26 -11.58
N ARG A 94 6.06 -3.82 -11.48
CA ARG A 94 5.49 -2.80 -12.37
C ARG A 94 6.14 -1.42 -12.14
N THR A 95 6.37 -1.05 -10.89
CA THR A 95 7.06 0.19 -10.53
C THR A 95 8.53 0.14 -10.94
N GLN A 96 9.19 -1.01 -10.76
CA GLN A 96 10.57 -1.22 -11.25
C GLN A 96 10.67 -1.04 -12.77
N GLN A 97 9.72 -1.59 -13.52
CA GLN A 97 9.64 -1.38 -14.97
C GLN A 97 9.45 0.10 -15.33
N GLN A 98 8.56 0.80 -14.61
CA GLN A 98 8.34 2.23 -14.85
C GLN A 98 9.59 3.06 -14.55
N LEU A 99 10.29 2.77 -13.45
CA LEU A 99 11.57 3.42 -13.14
C LEU A 99 12.60 3.16 -14.23
N ALA A 100 12.75 1.91 -14.69
CA ALA A 100 13.69 1.59 -15.76
C ALA A 100 13.37 2.32 -17.08
N GLN A 101 12.09 2.53 -17.40
CA GLN A 101 11.66 3.16 -18.65
C GLN A 101 11.69 4.70 -18.61
N TYR A 102 11.28 5.29 -17.49
CA TYR A 102 11.08 6.74 -17.38
C TYR A 102 12.16 7.44 -16.56
N GLU A 103 12.80 6.74 -15.61
CA GLU A 103 13.77 7.30 -14.67
C GLU A 103 15.03 6.41 -14.56
N PRO A 104 15.82 6.28 -15.65
CA PRO A 104 16.94 5.33 -15.71
C PRO A 104 18.02 5.63 -14.66
N LEU A 105 18.19 6.90 -14.28
CA LEU A 105 19.15 7.29 -13.23
C LEU A 105 18.69 6.81 -11.84
N ALA A 106 17.39 6.90 -11.53
CA ALA A 106 16.84 6.39 -10.29
C ALA A 106 16.90 4.85 -10.26
N PHE A 107 16.60 4.20 -11.39
CA PHE A 107 16.75 2.75 -11.51
C PHE A 107 18.20 2.32 -11.27
N ARG A 108 19.17 3.02 -11.88
CA ARG A 108 20.59 2.78 -11.61
C ARG A 108 20.96 3.00 -10.15
N ALA A 109 20.47 4.05 -9.49
CA ALA A 109 20.74 4.28 -8.06
C ALA A 109 20.25 3.12 -7.18
N VAL A 110 19.08 2.54 -7.50
CA VAL A 110 18.58 1.33 -6.84
C VAL A 110 19.50 0.13 -7.10
N MET A 111 19.99 -0.04 -8.33
CA MET A 111 20.95 -1.09 -8.68
C MET A 111 22.26 -0.94 -7.89
N GLU A 112 22.81 0.28 -7.82
CA GLU A 112 24.04 0.58 -7.08
C GLU A 112 23.86 0.33 -5.57
N LEU A 113 22.71 0.70 -5.00
CA LEU A 113 22.38 0.37 -3.60
C LEU A 113 22.35 -1.15 -3.38
N CYS A 114 21.75 -1.90 -4.31
CA CYS A 114 21.70 -3.36 -4.23
C CYS A 114 23.10 -3.99 -4.35
N ALA A 115 23.96 -3.47 -5.23
CA ALA A 115 25.34 -3.91 -5.40
C ALA A 115 26.26 -3.50 -4.24
N SER A 116 25.89 -2.43 -3.52
CA SER A 116 26.68 -1.92 -2.40
C SER A 116 26.68 -2.88 -1.19
N ARG A 117 27.71 -2.74 -0.34
CA ARG A 117 27.79 -3.44 0.95
C ARG A 117 27.07 -2.69 2.09
N VAL A 118 26.09 -1.86 1.76
CA VAL A 118 25.26 -1.18 2.77
C VAL A 118 24.49 -2.24 3.55
N ALA A 119 24.59 -2.17 4.89
CA ALA A 119 23.88 -3.07 5.77
C ALA A 119 22.37 -2.89 5.56
N PRO A 120 21.61 -3.98 5.38
CA PRO A 120 20.16 -3.89 5.26
C PRO A 120 19.55 -3.32 6.55
N PRO A 121 18.34 -2.73 6.48
CA PRO A 121 17.69 -2.20 7.67
C PRO A 121 17.49 -3.30 8.72
N PRO A 122 17.62 -2.98 10.02
CA PRO A 122 17.40 -3.95 11.08
C PRO A 122 15.94 -4.45 11.04
N PRO A 123 15.67 -5.68 11.51
CA PRO A 123 14.31 -6.19 11.60
C PRO A 123 13.45 -5.31 12.52
N PRO A 124 12.11 -5.29 12.32
CA PRO A 124 11.22 -4.53 13.16
C PRO A 124 11.35 -5.01 14.62
N MET A 125 11.61 -4.08 15.52
CA MET A 125 11.71 -4.38 16.95
C MET A 125 10.32 -4.70 17.50
N THR A 126 10.25 -5.71 18.37
CA THR A 126 9.04 -5.96 19.16
C THR A 126 8.83 -4.83 20.16
N ALA A 127 7.57 -4.56 20.51
CA ALA A 127 7.25 -3.59 21.54
C ALA A 127 7.92 -4.02 22.87
N GLN A 128 8.81 -3.17 23.38
CA GLN A 128 9.47 -3.41 24.65
C GLN A 128 8.61 -2.83 25.77
N VAL A 129 8.43 -3.62 26.83
CA VAL A 129 7.76 -3.14 28.04
C VAL A 129 8.75 -2.26 28.81
N PRO A 130 8.41 -0.99 29.10
CA PRO A 130 9.31 -0.11 29.83
C PRO A 130 9.48 -0.58 31.28
N GLU A 131 10.66 -0.36 31.86
CA GLU A 131 10.95 -0.74 33.26
C GLU A 131 9.98 -0.08 34.24
N GLU A 132 9.54 1.14 33.92
CA GLU A 132 8.58 1.91 34.70
C GLU A 132 7.20 1.25 34.79
N ALA A 133 6.89 0.25 33.95
CA ALA A 133 5.67 -0.54 34.06
C ALA A 133 5.69 -1.50 35.26
N TYR A 134 6.88 -1.88 35.72
CA TYR A 134 7.07 -2.74 36.90
C TYR A 134 7.23 -1.94 38.20
N ALA A 135 7.30 -0.61 38.12
CA ALA A 135 7.36 0.26 39.29
C ALA A 135 6.05 0.16 40.10
N THR A 136 6.17 0.25 41.42
CA THR A 136 4.99 0.35 42.29
C THR A 136 4.22 1.63 41.96
N ARG A 137 2.89 1.52 41.91
CA ARG A 137 2.03 2.67 41.65
C ARG A 137 2.25 3.73 42.75
N PRO A 138 2.38 5.02 42.40
CA PRO A 138 2.50 6.07 43.40
C PRO A 138 1.28 6.05 44.34
N GLU A 139 1.53 6.21 45.64
CA GLU A 139 0.47 6.27 46.66
C GLU A 139 -0.36 7.56 46.53
N ASP A 140 0.26 8.64 46.04
CA ASP A 140 -0.40 9.92 45.80
C ASP A 140 -1.21 9.88 44.49
N PRO A 141 -2.54 10.04 44.53
CA PRO A 141 -3.39 10.06 43.34
C PRO A 141 -3.14 11.27 42.43
N LEU A 142 -2.47 12.33 42.90
CA LEU A 142 -2.12 13.50 42.11
C LEU A 142 -0.88 13.29 41.22
N VAL A 143 -0.12 12.20 41.45
CA VAL A 143 1.09 11.88 40.70
C VAL A 143 0.79 10.86 39.61
N ALA A 144 1.05 11.23 38.34
CA ALA A 144 0.90 10.32 37.23
C ALA A 144 1.87 9.12 37.31
N HIS A 145 1.42 7.94 36.87
CA HIS A 145 2.25 6.73 36.84
C HIS A 145 3.50 6.93 35.96
N PRO A 146 4.70 6.47 36.37
CA PRO A 146 5.94 6.72 35.63
C PRO A 146 5.89 6.16 34.20
N ALA A 147 5.32 4.96 33.99
CA ALA A 147 5.13 4.40 32.64
C ALA A 147 4.24 5.28 31.74
N ALA A 148 3.17 5.86 32.28
CA ALA A 148 2.28 6.74 31.53
C ALA A 148 2.99 8.07 31.17
N ARG A 149 3.80 8.61 32.09
CA ARG A 149 4.61 9.81 31.85
C ARG A 149 5.65 9.58 30.75
N ARG A 150 6.31 8.42 30.74
CA ARG A 150 7.24 8.01 29.67
C ARG A 150 6.52 7.87 28.33
N GLN A 151 5.38 7.18 28.31
CA GLN A 151 4.59 7.02 27.10
C GLN A 151 4.13 8.37 26.52
N LEU A 152 3.71 9.31 27.37
CA LEU A 152 3.36 10.66 26.95
C LEU A 152 4.56 11.37 26.31
N LYS A 153 5.73 11.29 26.94
CA LYS A 153 6.97 11.88 26.41
C LYS A 153 7.32 11.32 25.03
N GLU A 154 7.32 10.00 24.87
CA GLU A 154 7.59 9.32 23.59
C GLU A 154 6.54 9.68 22.51
N ALA A 155 5.29 9.89 22.90
CA ALA A 155 4.23 10.34 21.99
C ALA A 155 4.44 11.79 21.52
N VAL A 156 4.81 12.70 22.44
CA VAL A 156 5.15 14.09 22.12
C VAL A 156 6.38 14.15 21.21
N GLU A 157 7.40 13.34 21.49
CA GLU A 157 8.58 13.22 20.62
C GLU A 157 8.21 12.75 19.22
N ARG A 158 7.37 11.71 19.10
CA ARG A 158 6.83 11.26 17.80
C ARG A 158 6.06 12.36 17.09
N MET A 159 5.23 13.12 17.80
CA MET A 159 4.47 14.24 17.24
C MET A 159 5.40 15.32 16.67
N LEU A 160 6.45 15.69 17.41
CA LEU A 160 7.43 16.69 16.97
C LEU A 160 8.29 16.21 15.79
N CYS A 161 8.63 14.92 15.74
CA CYS A 161 9.39 14.32 14.63
C CYS A 161 8.55 14.08 13.36
N ALA A 162 7.26 13.76 13.50
CA ALA A 162 6.43 13.29 12.39
C ALA A 162 5.94 14.38 11.44
N GLY A 163 5.97 15.66 11.81
CA GLY A 163 5.43 16.68 10.91
C GLY A 163 5.71 18.12 11.26
N ARG A 164 6.07 18.86 10.21
CA ARG A 164 5.95 20.33 10.12
C ARG A 164 4.46 20.72 10.13
N SER A 165 3.79 20.58 11.27
CA SER A 165 2.46 21.16 11.42
C SER A 165 2.58 22.67 11.51
N GLU A 166 1.94 23.40 10.59
CA GLU A 166 1.98 24.87 10.57
C GLU A 166 1.45 25.46 11.89
N VAL A 167 0.45 24.81 12.50
CA VAL A 167 -0.12 25.21 13.80
C VAL A 167 0.86 24.96 14.94
N LEU A 168 1.51 23.78 14.97
CA LEU A 168 2.54 23.49 15.99
C LEU A 168 3.78 24.38 15.81
N GLN A 169 4.08 24.83 14.59
CA GLN A 169 5.23 25.69 14.30
C GLN A 169 4.98 27.18 14.62
N ARG A 170 3.74 27.66 14.48
CA ARG A 170 3.37 29.06 14.72
C ARG A 170 3.01 29.34 16.18
N GLU A 171 2.25 28.45 16.82
CA GLU A 171 1.61 28.71 18.11
C GLU A 171 1.98 27.68 19.19
N GLY A 172 2.59 26.56 18.79
CA GLY A 172 2.93 25.46 19.70
C GLY A 172 4.27 25.65 20.43
N PRO A 173 4.41 25.11 21.66
CA PRO A 173 5.70 24.98 22.33
C PRO A 173 6.72 24.20 21.48
N ARG A 174 8.01 24.53 21.58
CA ARG A 174 9.06 23.90 20.75
C ARG A 174 9.79 22.75 21.43
N THR A 175 9.60 22.56 22.73
CA THR A 175 10.31 21.55 23.51
C THR A 175 9.35 20.48 24.01
N THR A 176 9.84 19.25 24.16
CA THR A 176 9.07 18.14 24.70
C THR A 176 8.53 18.43 26.10
N LEU A 177 9.36 19.04 26.96
CA LEU A 177 9.00 19.39 28.33
C LEU A 177 7.83 20.38 28.40
N THR A 178 7.83 21.40 27.54
CA THR A 178 6.75 22.40 27.53
C THR A 178 5.43 21.81 27.04
N TRP A 179 5.48 20.89 26.07
CA TRP A 179 4.31 20.12 25.66
C TRP A 179 3.77 19.18 26.75
N MET A 180 4.66 18.56 27.52
CA MET A 180 4.24 17.72 28.66
C MET A 180 3.55 18.53 29.76
N ASP A 181 3.91 19.81 29.89
CA ASP A 181 3.38 20.73 30.90
C ASP A 181 2.25 21.63 30.38
N ALA A 182 1.86 21.51 29.10
CA ALA A 182 0.85 22.38 28.47
C ALA A 182 -0.50 22.36 29.19
N TRP A 183 -0.85 21.27 29.87
CA TRP A 183 -2.08 21.19 30.66
C TRP A 183 -2.14 22.24 31.79
N LYS A 184 -0.97 22.67 32.31
CA LYS A 184 -0.88 23.68 33.38
C LYS A 184 -1.38 25.05 32.93
N GLU A 185 -1.31 25.35 31.64
CA GLU A 185 -1.82 26.62 31.08
C GLU A 185 -3.36 26.69 31.14
N TYR A 186 -4.02 25.54 31.14
CA TYR A 186 -5.49 25.42 31.18
C TYR A 186 -6.00 25.11 32.60
N ASP A 187 -5.10 24.93 33.56
CA ASP A 187 -5.46 24.70 34.95
C ASP A 187 -5.84 26.01 35.64
N VAL A 188 -7.10 26.11 36.05
CA VAL A 188 -7.72 27.33 36.60
C VAL A 188 -7.12 27.72 37.97
N GLY A 189 -6.39 26.82 38.63
CA GLY A 189 -5.71 27.07 39.92
C GLY A 189 -4.30 27.65 39.83
N ALA A 190 -3.65 27.67 38.66
CA ALA A 190 -2.25 28.09 38.51
C ALA A 190 -2.05 29.61 38.36
N THR A 191 -3.15 30.37 38.23
CA THR A 191 -3.16 31.84 38.01
C THR A 191 -3.49 32.66 39.25
N THR A 192 -3.19 32.19 40.46
CA THR A 192 -3.12 33.08 41.63
C THR A 192 -1.69 33.61 41.81
N PRO A 193 -1.43 34.91 41.55
CA PRO A 193 -0.14 35.53 41.77
C PRO A 193 0.12 35.74 43.27
N LYS A 194 1.37 35.58 43.69
CA LYS A 194 1.99 36.33 44.77
C LYS A 194 3.41 36.69 44.37
#